data_AF-A0A7W5EN16-F1
#
_entry.id   AF-A0A7W5EN16-F1
#
_cell.length_a   1.000
_cell.length_b   1.000
_cell.length_c   1.000
_cell.angle_alpha   90.00
_cell.angle_beta   90.00
_cell.angle_gamma   90.00
#
_symmetry.space_group_name_H-M   'P 1'
#
loop_
_entity.id
_entity.type
_entity.pdbx_description
1 polymer ?
#
loop_
_entity_poly.entity_id
_entity_poly.type
_entity_poly.pdbx_seq_one_letter_code
_entity_poly.pdbx_strand_id
1 'polypeptide(L)'
;MKRSVFLLSCALAAAAAGSASAQMASLESRLRDQLRDTRSQLQDLQAQQAQWAAQKAALEAERDAALADAGAAKSARASVPARPAVDERALVAERKKQEELQSGMDRLRNERDVALQEAHAAQAERARLDGELKNSESLLGTCSAKNDLLYGVGKDILTAYENLSVSEVIAARQPFAAKARVRLDNAAQAFSDRLYEQRVDTKTARNP
;
A
#
# COMPACT_ATOMS: atom_id res chain seq x y z
N MET A 1 61.07 7.01 -13.83
CA MET A 1 59.84 7.77 -13.49
C MET A 1 58.57 7.34 -14.26
N LYS A 2 58.66 6.56 -15.35
CA LYS A 2 57.47 6.19 -16.17
C LYS A 2 56.72 4.92 -15.71
N ARG A 3 57.26 4.14 -14.77
CA ARG A 3 56.65 2.90 -14.26
C ARG A 3 55.70 3.11 -13.06
N SER A 4 55.90 4.19 -12.30
CA SER A 4 55.08 4.54 -11.14
C SER A 4 53.77 5.26 -11.49
N VAL A 5 53.68 5.84 -12.69
CA VAL A 5 52.46 6.54 -13.17
C VAL A 5 51.41 5.54 -13.67
N PHE A 6 51.83 4.39 -14.22
CA PHE A 6 50.91 3.38 -14.74
C PHE A 6 50.16 2.62 -13.63
N LEU A 7 50.77 2.46 -12.45
CA LEU A 7 50.12 1.80 -11.30
C LEU A 7 49.09 2.71 -10.60
N LEU A 8 49.28 4.02 -10.64
CA LEU A 8 48.32 4.97 -10.05
C LEU A 8 47.05 5.14 -10.92
N SER A 9 47.18 5.01 -12.25
CA SER A 9 46.05 5.08 -13.18
C SER A 9 45.15 3.84 -13.13
N CYS A 10 45.68 2.66 -12.79
CA CYS A 10 44.88 1.45 -12.58
C CYS A 10 44.11 1.43 -11.25
N ALA A 11 44.60 2.12 -10.21
CA ALA A 11 43.92 2.21 -8.92
C ALA A 11 42.72 3.17 -8.94
N LEU A 12 42.76 4.23 -9.76
CA LEU A 12 41.67 5.22 -9.85
C LEU A 12 40.51 4.73 -10.73
N ALA A 13 40.77 3.85 -11.70
CA ALA A 13 39.72 3.21 -12.51
C ALA A 13 38.92 2.15 -11.72
N ALA A 14 39.54 1.51 -10.72
CA ALA A 14 38.86 0.54 -9.86
C ALA A 14 37.90 1.20 -8.84
N ALA A 15 38.16 2.44 -8.44
CA ALA A 15 37.30 3.17 -7.50
C ALA A 15 36.01 3.73 -8.15
N ALA A 16 36.06 4.09 -9.44
CA ALA A 16 34.89 4.58 -10.19
C ALA A 16 33.93 3.45 -10.62
N ALA A 17 34.43 2.22 -10.79
CA ALA A 17 33.61 1.05 -11.10
C ALA A 17 32.76 0.57 -9.91
N GLY A 18 33.20 0.80 -8.67
CA GLY A 18 32.47 0.41 -7.46
C GLY A 18 31.22 1.24 -7.16
N SER A 19 31.15 2.48 -7.66
CA SER A 19 30.01 3.38 -7.41
C SER A 19 28.83 3.12 -8.34
N ALA A 20 29.08 2.69 -9.58
CA ALA A 20 28.03 2.29 -10.53
C ALA A 20 27.40 0.93 -10.14
N SER A 21 28.19 -0.01 -9.61
CA SER A 21 27.67 -1.28 -9.11
C SER A 21 26.81 -1.14 -7.85
N ALA A 22 27.06 -0.12 -7.01
CA ALA A 22 26.30 0.12 -5.79
C ALA A 22 24.88 0.65 -6.06
N GLN A 23 24.71 1.51 -7.08
CA GLN A 23 23.39 2.00 -7.50
C GLN A 23 22.59 0.92 -8.25
N MET A 24 23.27 0.01 -8.95
CA MET A 24 22.62 -1.12 -9.62
C MET A 24 22.21 -2.22 -8.63
N ALA A 25 23.04 -2.49 -7.62
CA ALA A 25 22.72 -3.41 -6.53
C ALA A 25 21.55 -2.92 -5.65
N SER A 26 21.39 -1.60 -5.45
CA SER A 26 20.26 -1.05 -4.69
C SER A 26 18.95 -1.13 -5.46
N LEU A 27 18.96 -0.92 -6.78
CA LEU A 27 17.79 -1.12 -7.66
C LEU A 27 17.39 -2.59 -7.74
N GLU A 28 18.37 -3.50 -7.86
CA GLU A 28 18.12 -4.95 -7.88
C GLU A 28 17.58 -5.46 -6.53
N SER A 29 18.09 -4.94 -5.40
CA SER A 29 17.54 -5.23 -4.08
C SER A 29 16.08 -4.77 -3.98
N ARG A 30 15.79 -3.54 -4.41
CA ARG A 30 14.42 -2.99 -4.36
C ARG A 30 13.46 -3.78 -5.25
N LEU A 31 13.91 -4.24 -6.43
CA LEU A 31 13.12 -5.12 -7.31
C LEU A 31 12.88 -6.50 -6.69
N ARG A 32 13.86 -7.07 -5.98
CA ARG A 32 13.67 -8.32 -5.24
C ARG A 32 12.69 -8.17 -4.09
N ASP A 33 12.76 -7.06 -3.37
CA ASP A 33 11.83 -6.75 -2.28
C ASP A 33 10.40 -6.58 -2.84
N GLN A 34 10.23 -5.83 -3.94
CA GLN A 34 8.94 -5.72 -4.64
C GLN A 34 8.41 -7.08 -5.15
N LEU A 35 9.29 -7.94 -5.68
CA LEU A 35 8.91 -9.29 -6.10
C LEU A 35 8.48 -10.18 -4.93
N ARG A 36 9.13 -10.02 -3.77
CA ARG A 36 8.79 -10.75 -2.55
C ARG A 36 7.47 -10.28 -1.97
N ASP A 37 7.25 -8.97 -1.96
CA ASP A 37 6.01 -8.35 -1.49
C ASP A 37 4.83 -8.73 -2.37
N THR A 38 4.96 -8.61 -3.70
CA THR A 38 3.91 -9.03 -4.65
C THR A 38 3.60 -10.52 -4.55
N ARG A 39 4.62 -11.36 -4.30
CA ARG A 39 4.42 -12.79 -4.04
C ARG A 39 3.70 -13.05 -2.72
N SER A 40 4.01 -12.31 -1.66
CA SER A 40 3.27 -12.38 -0.39
C SER A 40 1.82 -11.97 -0.59
N GLN A 41 1.57 -10.83 -1.26
CA GLN A 41 0.22 -10.35 -1.55
C GLN A 41 -0.60 -11.34 -2.38
N LEU A 42 0.02 -12.00 -3.38
CA LEU A 42 -0.64 -13.06 -4.15
C LEU A 42 -0.99 -14.27 -3.28
N GLN A 43 -0.09 -14.69 -2.37
CA GLN A 43 -0.37 -15.77 -1.44
C GLN A 43 -1.50 -15.40 -0.46
N ASP A 44 -1.52 -14.17 0.05
CA ASP A 44 -2.55 -13.68 0.97
C ASP A 44 -3.92 -13.57 0.29
N LEU A 45 -3.96 -13.10 -0.96
CA LEU A 45 -5.19 -13.05 -1.76
C LEU A 45 -5.70 -14.45 -2.08
N GLN A 46 -4.81 -15.39 -2.41
CA GLN A 46 -5.18 -16.77 -2.69
C GLN A 46 -5.69 -17.48 -1.42
N ALA A 47 -5.07 -17.22 -0.27
CA ALA A 47 -5.54 -17.71 1.03
C ALA A 47 -6.92 -17.13 1.39
N GLN A 48 -7.12 -15.82 1.18
CA GLN A 48 -8.43 -15.19 1.39
C GLN A 48 -9.49 -15.78 0.44
N GLN A 49 -9.17 -15.99 -0.84
CA GLN A 49 -10.10 -16.59 -1.79
C GLN A 49 -10.50 -18.02 -1.37
N ALA A 50 -9.53 -18.83 -0.93
CA ALA A 50 -9.80 -20.17 -0.40
C ALA A 50 -10.67 -20.11 0.87
N GLN A 51 -10.42 -19.15 1.75
CA GLN A 51 -11.21 -18.93 2.95
C GLN A 51 -12.66 -18.52 2.63
N TRP A 52 -12.86 -17.60 1.68
CA TRP A 52 -14.20 -17.21 1.22
C TRP A 52 -14.93 -18.35 0.52
N ALA A 53 -14.23 -19.15 -0.28
CA ALA A 53 -14.79 -20.34 -0.92
C ALA A 53 -15.22 -21.39 0.11
N ALA A 54 -14.41 -21.62 1.14
CA ALA A 54 -14.74 -22.54 2.23
C ALA A 54 -15.94 -22.05 3.05
N GLN A 55 -16.00 -20.76 3.40
CA GLN A 55 -17.17 -20.16 4.07
C GLN A 55 -18.43 -20.27 3.22
N LYS A 56 -18.33 -20.00 1.92
CA LYS A 56 -19.45 -20.12 1.00
C LYS A 56 -19.97 -21.56 0.93
N ALA A 57 -19.06 -22.54 0.82
CA ALA A 57 -19.44 -23.95 0.80
C ALA A 57 -20.09 -24.40 2.12
N ALA A 58 -19.61 -23.89 3.27
CA ALA A 58 -20.21 -24.16 4.58
C ALA A 58 -21.64 -23.59 4.67
N LEU A 59 -21.84 -22.32 4.28
CA LEU A 59 -23.17 -21.69 4.26
C LEU A 59 -24.12 -22.37 3.26
N GLU A 60 -23.62 -22.81 2.11
CA GLU A 60 -24.42 -23.55 1.13
C GLU A 60 -24.85 -24.92 1.68
N ALA A 61 -23.96 -25.64 2.37
CA ALA A 61 -24.26 -26.90 3.02
C ALA A 61 -25.27 -26.75 4.18
N GLU A 62 -25.14 -25.71 5.01
CA GLU A 62 -26.13 -25.39 6.05
C GLU A 62 -27.50 -25.06 5.44
N ARG A 63 -27.52 -24.30 4.35
CA ARG A 63 -28.75 -23.98 3.62
C ARG A 63 -29.40 -25.25 3.01
N ASP A 64 -28.62 -26.14 2.42
CA ASP A 64 -29.13 -27.40 1.87
C ASP A 64 -29.64 -28.35 2.96
N ALA A 65 -28.96 -28.44 4.10
CA ALA A 65 -29.43 -29.18 5.26
C ALA A 65 -30.76 -28.63 5.79
N ALA A 66 -30.87 -27.30 5.94
CA ALA A 66 -32.11 -26.65 6.38
C ALA A 66 -33.26 -26.86 5.38
N LEU A 67 -32.99 -26.87 4.07
CA LEU A 67 -33.99 -27.19 3.05
C LEU A 67 -34.43 -28.65 3.09
N ALA A 68 -33.50 -29.59 3.33
CA ALA A 68 -33.80 -31.00 3.48
C ALA A 68 -34.67 -31.26 4.72
N ASP A 69 -34.33 -30.64 5.85
CA ASP A 69 -35.11 -30.73 7.09
C ASP A 69 -36.52 -30.12 6.92
N ALA A 70 -36.62 -28.98 6.23
CA ALA A 70 -37.91 -28.38 5.90
C ALA A 70 -38.74 -29.28 4.96
N GLY A 71 -38.10 -29.96 4.00
CA GLY A 71 -38.75 -30.93 3.12
C GLY A 71 -39.22 -32.20 3.85
N ALA A 72 -38.40 -32.72 4.76
CA ALA A 72 -38.75 -33.85 5.62
C ALA A 72 -39.92 -33.50 6.57
N ALA A 73 -39.92 -32.31 7.16
CA ALA A 73 -41.02 -31.83 7.99
C ALA A 73 -42.33 -31.68 7.19
N LYS A 74 -42.26 -31.15 5.96
CA LYS A 74 -43.43 -31.02 5.07
C LYS A 74 -43.99 -32.37 4.62
N SER A 75 -43.14 -33.32 4.25
CA SER A 75 -43.57 -34.66 3.83
C SER A 75 -44.14 -35.47 5.00
N ALA A 76 -43.53 -35.38 6.20
CA ALA A 76 -44.08 -35.95 7.43
C ALA A 76 -45.47 -35.39 7.75
N ARG A 77 -45.69 -34.09 7.53
CA ARG A 77 -46.99 -33.43 7.71
C ARG A 77 -48.03 -33.87 6.67
N ALA A 78 -47.61 -34.18 5.45
CA ALA A 78 -48.49 -34.66 4.37
C ALA A 78 -48.85 -36.15 4.48
N SER A 79 -48.00 -36.97 5.12
CA SER A 79 -48.24 -38.40 5.34
C SER A 79 -49.14 -38.74 6.53
N VAL A 80 -49.62 -37.74 7.27
CA VAL A 80 -50.60 -37.96 8.36
C VAL A 80 -51.99 -38.14 7.73
N PRO A 81 -52.59 -39.35 7.74
CA PRO A 81 -53.96 -39.53 7.25
C PRO A 81 -54.92 -38.71 8.11
N ALA A 82 -55.99 -38.17 7.50
CA ALA A 82 -57.05 -37.45 8.19
C ALA A 82 -57.62 -38.32 9.32
N ARG A 83 -57.14 -38.08 10.55
CA ARG A 83 -57.60 -38.79 11.74
C ARG A 83 -58.91 -38.14 12.22
N PRO A 84 -59.90 -38.96 12.63
CA PRO A 84 -61.11 -38.45 13.24
C PRO A 84 -60.76 -37.85 14.61
N ALA A 85 -61.42 -36.74 14.97
CA ALA A 85 -61.22 -35.99 16.21
C ALA A 85 -59.74 -35.66 16.50
N VAL A 86 -59.34 -34.49 16.04
CA VAL A 86 -58.07 -33.86 16.36
C VAL A 86 -57.74 -34.00 17.86
N ASP A 87 -56.68 -34.75 18.19
CA ASP A 87 -56.03 -34.65 19.48
C ASP A 87 -55.53 -33.20 19.62
N GLU A 88 -56.21 -32.39 20.43
CA GLU A 88 -55.89 -30.97 20.66
C GLU A 88 -54.41 -30.80 21.04
N ARG A 89 -53.84 -31.80 21.72
CA ARG A 89 -52.41 -31.91 22.06
C ARG A 89 -51.49 -32.01 20.83
N ALA A 90 -51.90 -32.72 19.77
CA ALA A 90 -51.13 -32.85 18.54
C ALA A 90 -51.13 -31.55 17.72
N LEU A 91 -52.25 -30.83 17.66
CA LEU A 91 -52.26 -29.49 17.03
C LEU A 91 -51.44 -28.47 17.80
N VAL A 92 -51.52 -28.49 19.14
CA VAL A 92 -50.71 -27.60 19.97
C VAL A 92 -49.21 -27.90 19.78
N ALA A 93 -48.81 -29.17 19.69
CA ALA A 93 -47.43 -29.55 19.41
C ALA A 93 -46.95 -29.10 18.02
N GLU A 94 -47.79 -29.22 16.99
CA GLU A 94 -47.47 -28.77 15.63
C GLU A 94 -47.37 -27.24 15.53
N ARG A 95 -48.26 -26.51 16.21
CA ARG A 95 -48.19 -25.04 16.30
C ARG A 95 -46.91 -24.58 16.99
N LYS A 96 -46.55 -25.20 18.12
CA LYS A 96 -45.29 -24.92 18.82
C LYS A 96 -44.07 -25.15 17.94
N LYS A 97 -44.02 -26.27 17.21
CA LYS A 97 -42.93 -26.52 16.24
C LYS A 97 -42.88 -25.47 15.14
N GLN A 98 -44.03 -25.02 14.64
CA GLN A 98 -44.08 -23.96 13.62
C GLN A 98 -43.62 -22.60 14.18
N GLU A 99 -44.01 -22.26 15.40
CA GLU A 99 -43.54 -21.05 16.09
C GLU A 99 -42.02 -21.11 16.36
N GLU A 100 -41.50 -22.26 16.80
CA GLU A 100 -40.06 -22.49 16.99
C GLU A 100 -39.30 -22.33 15.67
N LEU A 101 -39.77 -22.97 14.59
CA LEU A 101 -39.20 -22.84 13.24
C LEU A 101 -39.23 -21.40 12.73
N GLN A 102 -40.36 -20.69 12.90
CA GLN A 102 -40.47 -19.28 12.51
C GLN A 102 -39.50 -18.41 13.31
N SER A 103 -39.44 -18.60 14.63
CA SER A 103 -38.50 -17.88 15.49
C SER A 103 -37.04 -18.16 15.12
N GLY A 104 -36.71 -19.39 14.71
CA GLY A 104 -35.39 -19.76 14.21
C GLY A 104 -35.06 -19.10 12.89
N MET A 105 -36.00 -19.08 11.95
CA MET A 105 -35.84 -18.37 10.66
C MET A 105 -35.64 -16.87 10.85
N ASP A 106 -36.38 -16.25 11.77
CA ASP A 106 -36.23 -14.82 12.05
C ASP A 106 -34.90 -14.50 12.75
N ARG A 107 -34.42 -15.37 13.65
CA ARG A 107 -33.06 -15.27 14.22
C ARG A 107 -31.98 -15.36 13.15
N LEU A 108 -32.03 -16.37 12.29
CA LEU A 108 -31.06 -16.55 11.21
C LEU A 108 -31.07 -15.37 10.22
N ARG A 109 -32.25 -14.81 9.92
CA ARG A 109 -32.36 -13.59 9.11
C ARG A 109 -31.66 -12.42 9.77
N ASN A 110 -31.93 -12.20 11.07
CA ASN A 110 -31.31 -11.12 11.84
C ASN A 110 -29.79 -11.28 11.93
N GLU A 111 -29.30 -12.49 12.23
CA GLU A 111 -27.87 -12.80 12.27
C GLU A 111 -27.21 -12.56 10.90
N ARG A 112 -27.86 -12.98 9.82
CA ARG A 112 -27.40 -12.72 8.45
C ARG A 112 -27.37 -11.22 8.16
N ASP A 113 -28.39 -10.47 8.55
CA ASP A 113 -28.45 -9.02 8.34
C ASP A 113 -27.36 -8.28 9.13
N VAL A 114 -27.10 -8.69 10.37
CA VAL A 114 -25.97 -8.17 11.17
C VAL A 114 -24.63 -8.51 10.52
N ALA A 115 -24.42 -9.75 10.09
CA ALA A 115 -23.19 -10.16 9.42
C ALA A 115 -22.95 -9.40 8.11
N LEU A 116 -24.01 -9.12 7.33
CA LEU A 116 -23.91 -8.28 6.13
C LEU A 116 -23.54 -6.84 6.47
N GLN A 117 -24.12 -6.25 7.52
CA GLN A 117 -23.76 -4.91 7.96
C GLN A 117 -22.30 -4.83 8.42
N GLU A 118 -21.82 -5.81 9.18
CA GLU A 118 -20.43 -5.91 9.60
C GLU A 118 -19.49 -6.06 8.40
N ALA A 119 -19.83 -6.91 7.43
CA ALA A 119 -19.05 -7.08 6.21
C ALA A 119 -18.95 -5.78 5.40
N HIS A 120 -20.07 -5.04 5.27
CA HIS A 120 -20.07 -3.74 4.60
C HIS A 120 -19.23 -2.69 5.36
N ALA A 121 -19.34 -2.64 6.69
CA ALA A 121 -18.53 -1.75 7.52
C ALA A 121 -17.03 -2.08 7.39
N ALA A 122 -16.67 -3.36 7.43
CA ALA A 122 -15.30 -3.81 7.25
C ALA A 122 -14.76 -3.47 5.84
N GLN A 123 -15.59 -3.59 4.81
CA GLN A 123 -15.20 -3.22 3.44
C GLN A 123 -15.02 -1.71 3.27
N ALA A 124 -15.88 -0.89 3.90
CA ALA A 124 -15.73 0.56 3.91
C ALA A 124 -14.44 0.98 4.62
N GLU A 125 -14.13 0.37 5.77
CA GLU A 125 -12.90 0.66 6.51
C GLU A 125 -11.65 0.23 5.73
N ARG A 126 -11.68 -0.94 5.06
CA ARG A 126 -10.60 -1.36 4.16
C ARG A 126 -10.38 -0.35 3.03
N ALA A 127 -11.45 0.14 2.40
CA ALA A 127 -11.34 1.15 1.35
C ALA A 127 -10.77 2.48 1.89
N ARG A 128 -11.14 2.88 3.10
CA ARG A 128 -10.59 4.06 3.78
C ARG A 128 -9.08 3.91 4.02
N LEU A 129 -8.67 2.79 4.61
CA LEU A 129 -7.27 2.49 4.91
C LEU A 129 -6.42 2.37 3.64
N ASP A 130 -6.95 1.75 2.58
CA ASP A 130 -6.27 1.69 1.27
C ASP A 130 -6.08 3.08 0.65
N GLY A 131 -7.06 3.96 0.80
CA GLY A 131 -6.92 5.38 0.40
C GLY A 131 -5.85 6.11 1.21
N GLU A 132 -5.82 5.93 2.53
CA GLU A 132 -4.78 6.51 3.40
C GLU A 132 -3.38 5.99 3.08
N LEU A 133 -3.25 4.68 2.80
CA LEU A 133 -2.00 4.06 2.41
C LEU A 133 -1.49 4.65 1.09
N LYS A 134 -2.33 4.71 0.06
CA LYS A 134 -1.96 5.31 -1.24
C LYS A 134 -1.53 6.77 -1.11
N ASN A 135 -2.23 7.54 -0.27
CA ASN A 135 -1.84 8.92 0.01
C ASN A 135 -0.47 8.98 0.69
N SER A 136 -0.21 8.12 1.68
CA SER A 136 1.09 8.02 2.35
C SER A 136 2.21 7.59 1.40
N GLU A 137 1.97 6.62 0.53
CA GLU A 137 2.94 6.17 -0.48
C GLU A 137 3.27 7.27 -1.49
N SER A 138 2.24 7.99 -1.98
CA SER A 138 2.43 9.16 -2.87
C SER A 138 3.27 10.25 -2.20
N LEU A 139 3.02 10.48 -0.91
CA LEU A 139 3.77 11.42 -0.09
C LEU A 139 5.22 11.03 0.06
N LEU A 140 5.48 9.78 0.42
CA LEU A 140 6.83 9.24 0.56
C LEU A 140 7.57 9.26 -0.78
N GLY A 141 6.89 8.93 -1.88
CA GLY A 141 7.44 9.01 -3.23
C GLY A 141 7.87 10.43 -3.60
N THR A 142 7.00 11.41 -3.34
CA THR A 142 7.31 12.84 -3.58
C THR A 142 8.47 13.32 -2.73
N CYS A 143 8.48 12.96 -1.43
CA CYS A 143 9.57 13.31 -0.52
C CYS A 143 10.90 12.69 -0.96
N SER A 144 10.90 11.42 -1.38
CA SER A 144 12.10 10.74 -1.89
C SER A 144 12.62 11.43 -3.14
N ALA A 145 11.75 11.71 -4.13
CA ALA A 145 12.16 12.37 -5.36
C ALA A 145 12.74 13.77 -5.10
N LYS A 146 12.10 14.56 -4.23
CA LYS A 146 12.63 15.86 -3.83
C LYS A 146 13.95 15.75 -3.05
N ASN A 147 14.12 14.72 -2.23
CA ASN A 147 15.38 14.46 -1.52
C ASN A 147 16.53 14.18 -2.50
N ASP A 148 16.29 13.33 -3.50
CA ASP A 148 17.28 13.02 -4.54
C ASP A 148 17.68 14.29 -5.32
N LEU A 149 16.70 15.13 -5.68
CA LEU A 149 16.94 16.42 -6.34
C LEU A 149 17.73 17.37 -5.44
N LEU A 150 17.37 17.48 -4.17
CA LEU A 150 18.07 18.32 -3.19
C LEU A 150 19.52 17.88 -2.99
N TYR A 151 19.77 16.56 -2.93
CA TYR A 151 21.12 15.99 -2.86
C TYR A 151 21.93 16.33 -4.12
N GLY A 152 21.31 16.26 -5.30
CA GLY A 152 21.92 16.68 -6.56
C GLY A 152 22.33 18.17 -6.54
N VAL A 153 21.43 19.06 -6.09
CA VAL A 153 21.74 20.49 -5.92
C VAL A 153 22.92 20.68 -4.95
N GLY A 154 22.95 19.95 -3.83
CA GLY A 154 24.06 19.99 -2.88
C GLY A 154 25.40 19.60 -3.50
N LYS A 155 25.41 18.55 -4.34
CA LYS A 155 26.61 18.13 -5.08
C LYS A 155 27.04 19.16 -6.12
N ASP A 156 26.09 19.79 -6.81
CA ASP A 156 26.38 20.87 -7.76
C ASP A 156 27.03 22.07 -7.05
N ILE A 157 26.53 22.45 -5.86
CA ILE A 157 27.12 23.50 -5.03
C ILE A 157 28.55 23.14 -4.63
N LEU A 158 28.79 21.91 -4.19
CA LEU A 158 30.13 21.45 -3.80
C LEU A 158 31.09 21.48 -5.00
N THR A 159 30.63 20.99 -6.15
CA THR A 159 31.40 20.99 -7.42
C THR A 159 31.70 22.42 -7.88
N ALA A 160 30.73 23.34 -7.75
CA ALA A 160 30.93 24.75 -8.07
C ALA A 160 31.97 25.41 -7.14
N TYR A 161 31.99 25.03 -5.86
CA TYR A 161 32.99 25.50 -4.90
C TYR A 161 34.38 24.92 -5.18
N GLU A 162 34.49 23.64 -5.55
CA GLU A 162 35.75 23.00 -5.94
C GLU A 162 36.35 23.62 -7.21
N ASN A 163 35.51 23.94 -8.19
CA ASN A 163 35.93 24.59 -9.43
C ASN A 163 36.17 26.10 -9.28
N LEU A 164 35.84 26.68 -8.12
CA LEU A 164 36.06 28.09 -7.86
C LEU A 164 37.56 28.37 -7.71
N SER A 165 38.17 28.88 -8.77
CA SER A 165 39.61 29.12 -8.79
C SER A 165 39.99 30.26 -7.84
N VAL A 166 41.15 30.13 -7.16
CA VAL A 166 41.70 31.19 -6.28
C VAL A 166 41.85 32.52 -7.03
N SER A 167 42.15 32.47 -8.35
CA SER A 167 42.17 33.63 -9.23
C SER A 167 40.81 34.33 -9.36
N GLU A 168 39.70 33.60 -9.37
CA GLU A 168 38.35 34.15 -9.45
C GLU A 168 37.94 34.82 -8.14
N VAL A 169 38.33 34.22 -7.00
CA VAL A 169 38.12 34.80 -5.66
C VAL A 169 38.94 36.08 -5.48
N ILE A 170 40.20 36.09 -5.92
CA ILE A 170 41.05 37.29 -5.88
C ILE A 170 40.50 38.35 -6.83
N ALA A 171 40.08 37.98 -8.05
CA ALA A 171 39.46 38.89 -8.98
C ALA A 171 38.19 39.51 -8.37
N ALA A 172 37.28 38.73 -7.79
CA ALA A 172 36.03 39.24 -7.21
C ALA A 172 36.23 40.27 -6.07
N ARG A 173 37.40 40.29 -5.41
CA ARG A 173 37.77 41.27 -4.38
C ARG A 173 38.40 42.56 -4.94
N GLN A 174 38.77 42.59 -6.22
CA GLN A 174 39.33 43.76 -6.87
C GLN A 174 38.22 44.73 -7.29
N PRO A 175 38.40 46.06 -7.11
CA PRO A 175 37.37 47.06 -7.40
C PRO A 175 36.94 47.12 -8.88
N PHE A 176 37.72 46.55 -9.81
CA PHE A 176 37.45 46.56 -11.25
C PHE A 176 36.83 45.25 -11.79
N ALA A 177 36.64 44.23 -10.96
CA ALA A 177 36.15 42.92 -11.38
C ALA A 177 34.64 42.75 -11.19
N ALA A 178 33.85 43.77 -11.54
CA ALA A 178 32.39 43.75 -11.39
C ALA A 178 31.74 42.50 -12.02
N LYS A 179 32.28 42.03 -13.16
CA LYS A 179 31.80 40.83 -13.87
C LYS A 179 31.97 39.53 -13.07
N ALA A 180 33.05 39.39 -12.29
CA ALA A 180 33.27 38.20 -11.46
C ALA A 180 32.31 38.17 -10.27
N ARG A 181 32.04 39.35 -9.68
CA ARG A 181 31.09 39.51 -8.57
C ARG A 181 29.66 39.15 -8.99
N VAL A 182 29.18 39.71 -10.11
CA VAL A 182 27.84 39.39 -10.65
C VAL A 182 27.69 37.90 -10.98
N ARG A 183 28.74 37.23 -11.46
CA ARG A 183 28.69 35.77 -11.71
C ARG A 183 28.50 34.96 -10.43
N LEU A 184 29.19 35.32 -9.35
CA LEU A 184 29.04 34.67 -8.05
C LEU A 184 27.65 34.92 -7.46
N ASP A 185 27.15 36.15 -7.56
CA ASP A 185 25.80 36.50 -7.07
C ASP A 185 24.72 35.74 -7.85
N ASN A 186 24.84 35.67 -9.18
CA ASN A 186 23.90 34.90 -10.02
C ASN A 186 23.94 33.39 -9.70
N ALA A 187 25.13 32.84 -9.46
CA ALA A 187 25.28 31.43 -9.06
C ALA A 187 24.63 31.18 -7.69
N ALA A 188 24.86 32.07 -6.71
CA ALA A 188 24.25 31.98 -5.40
C ALA A 188 22.72 32.06 -5.46
N GLN A 189 22.17 32.97 -6.28
CA GLN A 189 20.73 33.08 -6.52
C GLN A 189 20.17 31.80 -7.16
N ALA A 190 20.79 31.30 -8.24
CA ALA A 190 20.32 30.10 -8.92
C ALA A 190 20.31 28.86 -8.02
N PHE A 191 21.31 28.70 -7.14
CA PHE A 191 21.31 27.62 -6.15
C PHE A 191 20.27 27.83 -5.06
N SER A 192 20.08 29.07 -4.59
CA SER A 192 19.03 29.41 -3.62
C SER A 192 17.64 29.07 -4.16
N ASP A 193 17.36 29.41 -5.42
CA ASP A 193 16.08 29.13 -6.07
C ASP A 193 15.84 27.62 -6.18
N ARG A 194 16.85 26.85 -6.62
CA ARG A 194 16.76 25.38 -6.72
C ARG A 194 16.56 24.72 -5.35
N LEU A 195 17.26 25.19 -4.31
CA LEU A 195 17.07 24.68 -2.94
C LEU A 195 15.65 24.98 -2.42
N TYR A 196 15.13 26.17 -2.73
CA TYR A 196 13.80 26.58 -2.31
C TYR A 196 12.71 25.75 -3.02
N GLU A 197 12.83 25.55 -4.33
CA GLU A 197 11.88 24.78 -5.15
C GLU A 197 11.81 23.31 -4.73
N GLN A 198 12.95 22.73 -4.34
CA GLN A 198 13.03 21.33 -3.91
C GLN A 198 12.73 21.12 -2.42
N ARG A 199 12.41 22.17 -1.67
CA ARG A 199 11.97 22.02 -0.29
C ARG A 199 10.61 21.32 -0.25
N VAL A 200 10.48 20.36 0.65
CA VAL A 200 9.20 19.69 0.93
C VAL A 200 8.36 20.60 1.83
N ASP A 201 7.19 21.02 1.36
CA ASP A 201 6.19 21.68 2.20
C ASP A 201 5.25 20.62 2.76
N THR A 202 5.33 20.36 4.06
CA THR A 202 4.51 19.36 4.74
C THR A 202 3.01 19.67 4.70
N LYS A 203 2.64 20.93 4.44
CA LYS A 203 1.24 21.39 4.36
C LYS A 203 0.62 21.10 3.00
N THR A 204 1.38 21.31 1.92
CA THR A 204 1.00 20.93 0.54
C THR A 204 1.08 19.43 0.35
N ALA A 205 2.04 18.77 1.00
CA ALA A 205 2.18 17.32 0.96
C ALA A 205 0.94 16.63 1.55
N ARG A 206 0.42 17.08 2.70
CA ARG A 206 -0.75 16.43 3.34
C ARG A 206 -2.06 16.51 2.53
N ASN A 207 -2.19 17.48 1.62
CA ASN A 207 -3.34 17.67 0.72
C ASN A 207 -2.81 17.92 -0.72
N PRO A 208 -2.50 16.86 -1.50
CA PRO A 208 -2.10 17.01 -2.89
C PRO A 208 -3.24 17.51 -3.78
#